data_AF-A0A810MXT1-F1
#
_entry.id   AF-A0A810MXT1-F1
#
_cell.length_a   1.000
_cell.length_b   1.000
_cell.length_c   1.000
_cell.angle_alpha   90.00
_cell.angle_beta   90.00
_cell.angle_gamma   90.00
#
_symmetry.space_group_name_H-M   'P 1'
#
loop_
_entity.id
_entity.type
_entity.pdbx_description
1 polymer ?
#
loop_
_entity_poly.entity_id
_entity_poly.type
_entity_poly.pdbx_seq_one_letter_code
_entity_poly.pdbx_strand_id
1 'polypeptide(L)'
;MAAVAPIPLEPDVLAYIREVFDVANRRVAGRLDRMPTTHEETLDFALIDALAEGRGPHITKSRTVVDIDAHFVGGGWHWERWEIADVGVIVNFRRAGQLLRTKVVLLQSKRLYPREAEFTEDLGLTRPGGFGSLMVRSLPATLGERLFRFDDSCRYRALQVGDDQWRAIANYESEFGLPVHYMLYHPSSMPGESVIPVTLPVANLTGDVAVGVRVLPASRMRSMTAGQARNYAPSYSELTGGGVCPGVGLPAFMVDEVLGCRAGYITEEGTQSPGLMRVFNQRSAPIAAAIRIDINLPEEG
;
A
#
# COMPACT_ATOMS: atom_id res chain seq x y z
N MET A 1 13.70 14.33 -16.20
CA MET A 1 13.52 13.22 -17.17
C MET A 1 12.49 13.64 -18.19
N ALA A 2 12.70 13.34 -19.48
CA ALA A 2 11.67 13.54 -20.50
C ALA A 2 10.44 12.68 -20.15
N ALA A 3 9.23 13.22 -20.38
CA ALA A 3 8.00 12.49 -20.15
C ALA A 3 7.94 11.29 -21.11
N VAL A 4 7.97 10.07 -20.57
CA VAL A 4 7.84 8.85 -21.36
C VAL A 4 6.35 8.62 -21.64
N ALA A 5 5.98 8.54 -22.92
CA ALA A 5 4.59 8.31 -23.30
C ALA A 5 4.06 6.98 -22.75
N PRO A 6 2.80 6.91 -22.26
CA PRO A 6 2.17 5.66 -21.86
C PRO A 6 2.03 4.70 -23.04
N ILE A 7 2.12 3.41 -22.75
CA ILE A 7 1.75 2.39 -23.74
C ILE A 7 0.22 2.41 -23.83
N PRO A 8 -0.36 2.59 -25.04
CA PRO A 8 -1.80 2.60 -25.19
C PRO A 8 -2.40 1.27 -24.73
N LEU A 9 -3.39 1.34 -23.85
CA LEU A 9 -4.15 0.21 -23.36
C LEU A 9 -5.63 0.41 -23.67
N GLU A 10 -6.30 -0.67 -24.03
CA GLU A 10 -7.73 -0.65 -24.31
C GLU A 10 -8.55 -0.42 -23.02
N PRO A 11 -9.73 0.22 -23.10
CA PRO A 11 -10.52 0.56 -21.92
C PRO A 11 -10.92 -0.65 -21.05
N ASP A 12 -11.08 -1.82 -21.66
CA ASP A 12 -11.45 -3.05 -20.95
C ASP A 12 -10.30 -3.63 -20.12
N VAL A 13 -9.04 -3.44 -20.56
CA VAL A 13 -7.83 -3.75 -19.78
C VAL A 13 -7.76 -2.86 -18.54
N LEU A 14 -7.95 -1.55 -18.72
CA LEU A 14 -7.95 -0.58 -17.63
C LEU A 14 -9.08 -0.87 -16.63
N ALA A 15 -10.27 -1.22 -17.12
CA ALA A 15 -11.42 -1.58 -16.28
C ALA A 15 -11.16 -2.85 -15.46
N TYR A 16 -10.58 -3.89 -16.07
CA TYR A 16 -10.24 -5.13 -15.37
C TYR A 16 -9.26 -4.88 -14.22
N ILE A 17 -8.15 -4.18 -14.50
CA ILE A 17 -7.16 -3.85 -13.47
C ILE A 17 -7.79 -2.98 -12.38
N ARG A 18 -8.62 -1.99 -12.74
CA ARG A 18 -9.33 -1.16 -11.78
C ARG A 18 -10.19 -1.99 -10.82
N GLU A 19 -10.97 -2.94 -11.35
CA GLU A 19 -11.84 -3.80 -10.53
C GLU A 19 -11.04 -4.65 -9.55
N VAL A 20 -9.94 -5.27 -9.98
CA VAL A 20 -9.08 -6.09 -9.11
C VAL A 20 -8.57 -5.29 -7.91
N PHE A 21 -8.06 -4.08 -8.16
CA PHE A 21 -7.60 -3.20 -7.09
C PHE A 21 -8.75 -2.61 -6.26
N ASP A 22 -9.93 -2.44 -6.83
CA ASP A 22 -11.11 -1.96 -6.11
C ASP A 22 -11.65 -3.00 -5.12
N VAL A 23 -11.68 -4.28 -5.51
CA VAL A 23 -12.00 -5.39 -4.60
C VAL A 23 -11.01 -5.42 -3.43
N ALA A 24 -9.72 -5.27 -3.70
CA ALA A 24 -8.69 -5.22 -2.66
C ALA A 24 -8.88 -4.02 -1.73
N ASN A 25 -9.16 -2.84 -2.29
CA ASN A 25 -9.48 -1.62 -1.54
C ASN A 25 -10.68 -1.82 -0.58
N ARG A 26 -11.79 -2.37 -1.08
CA ARG A 26 -12.99 -2.68 -0.28
C ARG A 26 -12.71 -3.64 0.86
N ARG A 27 -11.92 -4.69 0.62
CA ARG A 27 -11.58 -5.69 1.64
C ARG A 27 -10.74 -5.12 2.76
N VAL A 28 -9.73 -4.32 2.43
CA VAL A 28 -8.85 -3.71 3.43
C VAL A 28 -9.61 -2.67 4.26
N ALA A 29 -10.36 -1.79 3.61
CA ALA A 29 -11.20 -0.78 4.29
C ALA A 29 -12.20 -1.46 5.23
N GLY A 30 -12.91 -2.48 4.75
CA GLY A 30 -13.85 -3.25 5.57
C GLY A 30 -13.20 -4.03 6.72
N ARG A 31 -11.90 -4.35 6.67
CA ARG A 31 -11.19 -4.90 7.85
C ARG A 31 -11.02 -3.83 8.93
N LEU A 32 -10.65 -2.61 8.56
CA LEU A 32 -10.52 -1.49 9.50
C LEU A 32 -11.87 -1.09 10.12
N ASP A 33 -12.95 -1.04 9.32
CA ASP A 33 -14.29 -0.73 9.82
C ASP A 33 -14.76 -1.71 10.90
N ARG A 34 -14.34 -2.98 10.79
CA ARG A 34 -14.70 -4.03 11.74
C ARG A 34 -13.78 -4.07 12.96
N MET A 35 -12.49 -3.92 12.71
CA MET A 35 -11.46 -4.03 13.73
C MET A 35 -10.52 -2.81 13.60
N PRO A 36 -10.90 -1.65 14.18
CA PRO A 36 -10.15 -0.39 14.08
C PRO A 36 -8.74 -0.47 14.68
N THR A 37 -8.48 -1.47 15.51
CA THR A 37 -7.15 -1.76 16.09
C THR A 37 -6.32 -2.75 15.28
N THR A 38 -6.75 -3.10 14.05
CA THR A 38 -5.99 -4.00 13.17
C THR A 38 -4.58 -3.48 12.94
N HIS A 39 -3.60 -4.37 13.02
CA HIS A 39 -2.20 -4.09 12.77
C HIS A 39 -1.92 -3.92 11.27
N GLU A 40 -0.91 -3.11 10.94
CA GLU A 40 -0.56 -2.72 9.57
C GLU A 40 -0.25 -3.93 8.69
N GLU A 41 0.53 -4.86 9.22
CA GLU A 41 0.95 -6.10 8.55
C GLU A 41 -0.26 -6.99 8.21
N THR A 42 -1.32 -6.93 9.03
CA THR A 42 -2.58 -7.65 8.75
C THR A 42 -3.38 -7.00 7.61
N LEU A 43 -3.23 -5.69 7.41
CA LEU A 43 -3.83 -4.96 6.30
C LEU A 43 -3.04 -5.20 5.01
N ASP A 44 -1.71 -5.25 5.07
CA ASP A 44 -0.87 -5.70 3.96
C ASP A 44 -1.22 -7.13 3.56
N PHE A 45 -1.37 -8.03 4.54
CA PHE A 45 -1.89 -9.38 4.31
C PHE A 45 -3.23 -9.38 3.60
N ALA A 46 -4.19 -8.57 4.07
CA ALA A 46 -5.50 -8.45 3.47
C ALA A 46 -5.46 -7.99 2.01
N LEU A 47 -4.60 -7.01 1.72
CA LEU A 47 -4.47 -6.43 0.39
C LEU A 47 -3.94 -7.46 -0.59
N ILE A 48 -2.85 -8.14 -0.24
CA ILE A 48 -2.19 -9.12 -1.11
C ILE A 48 -3.07 -10.36 -1.29
N ASP A 49 -3.72 -10.84 -0.23
CA ASP A 49 -4.69 -11.94 -0.29
C ASP A 49 -5.86 -11.61 -1.23
N ALA A 50 -6.40 -10.38 -1.15
CA ALA A 50 -7.43 -9.93 -2.07
C ALA A 50 -6.95 -9.84 -3.53
N LEU A 51 -5.74 -9.34 -3.77
CA LEU A 51 -5.16 -9.27 -5.10
C LEU A 51 -4.84 -10.66 -5.67
N ALA A 52 -4.49 -11.62 -4.82
CA ALA A 52 -4.23 -13.01 -5.19
C ALA A 52 -5.51 -13.72 -5.70
N GLU A 53 -6.70 -13.21 -5.43
CA GLU A 53 -7.92 -13.73 -6.06
C GLU A 53 -8.03 -13.38 -7.55
N GLY A 54 -7.42 -12.26 -7.97
CA GLY A 54 -7.28 -11.89 -9.38
C GLY A 54 -6.15 -12.63 -10.09
N ARG A 55 -5.53 -13.63 -9.44
CA ARG A 55 -4.34 -14.31 -9.94
C ARG A 55 -4.60 -15.08 -11.22
N GLY A 56 -3.61 -15.08 -12.09
CA GLY A 56 -3.59 -15.87 -13.31
C GLY A 56 -4.02 -15.09 -14.55
N PRO A 57 -3.87 -15.71 -15.74
CA PRO A 57 -4.10 -15.03 -17.01
C PRO A 57 -5.58 -14.81 -17.26
N HIS A 58 -5.95 -13.56 -17.48
CA HIS A 58 -7.29 -13.13 -17.86
C HIS A 58 -7.29 -12.51 -19.25
N ILE A 59 -8.14 -13.04 -20.14
CA ILE A 59 -8.29 -12.53 -21.50
C ILE A 59 -9.41 -11.48 -21.50
N THR A 60 -9.06 -10.27 -21.90
CA THR A 60 -10.00 -9.15 -22.07
C THR A 60 -10.71 -9.22 -23.42
N LYS A 61 -11.74 -8.39 -23.65
CA LYS A 61 -12.49 -8.36 -24.93
C LYS A 61 -11.60 -7.90 -26.09
N SER A 62 -10.64 -7.03 -25.81
CA SER A 62 -9.59 -6.59 -26.74
C SER A 62 -8.53 -7.66 -27.03
N ARG A 63 -8.68 -8.88 -26.49
CA ARG A 63 -7.73 -10.00 -26.59
C ARG A 63 -6.37 -9.73 -25.94
N THR A 64 -6.26 -8.68 -25.13
CA THR A 64 -5.11 -8.48 -24.25
C THR A 64 -5.19 -9.49 -23.11
N VAL A 65 -4.08 -10.18 -22.82
CA VAL A 65 -3.97 -11.06 -21.66
C VAL A 65 -3.35 -10.28 -20.51
N VAL A 66 -4.06 -10.18 -19.39
CA VAL A 66 -3.56 -9.62 -18.14
C VAL A 66 -3.35 -10.75 -17.15
N ASP A 67 -2.10 -11.02 -16.78
CA ASP A 67 -1.75 -11.99 -15.76
C ASP A 67 -1.28 -11.26 -14.49
N ILE A 68 -2.02 -11.42 -13.40
CA ILE A 68 -1.67 -10.84 -12.10
C ILE A 68 -1.13 -11.96 -11.22
N ASP A 69 -0.05 -11.68 -10.50
CA ASP A 69 0.53 -12.58 -9.52
C ASP A 69 0.88 -11.80 -8.27
N ALA A 70 0.52 -12.30 -7.09
CA ALA A 70 0.71 -11.61 -5.83
C ALA A 70 1.28 -12.59 -4.80
N HIS A 71 2.40 -12.21 -4.18
CA HIS A 71 3.15 -13.09 -3.30
C HIS A 71 3.59 -12.38 -2.02
N PHE A 72 3.51 -13.11 -0.91
CA PHE A 72 4.33 -12.82 0.25
C PHE A 72 5.74 -13.34 0.03
N VAL A 73 6.71 -12.44 0.03
CA VAL A 73 8.13 -12.81 -0.10
C VAL A 73 8.69 -13.25 1.27
N GLY A 74 7.98 -12.91 2.35
CA GLY A 74 8.34 -13.20 3.74
C GLY A 74 9.29 -12.15 4.30
N GLY A 75 9.11 -11.77 5.57
CA GLY A 75 10.02 -10.85 6.26
C GLY A 75 11.36 -11.53 6.53
N GLY A 76 12.40 -11.17 5.78
CA GLY A 76 13.76 -11.66 6.00
C GLY A 76 14.40 -11.08 7.27
N TRP A 77 15.59 -11.58 7.63
CA TRP A 77 16.43 -10.93 8.64
C TRP A 77 16.96 -9.61 8.08
N HIS A 78 16.48 -8.49 8.63
CA HIS A 78 16.89 -7.13 8.24
C HIS A 78 18.41 -6.91 8.48
N TRP A 79 19.20 -6.72 7.42
CA TRP A 79 20.59 -6.27 7.48
C TRP A 79 20.61 -4.82 6.98
N GLU A 80 21.15 -3.89 7.78
CA GLU A 80 20.98 -2.41 7.71
C GLU A 80 19.61 -1.84 8.16
N ARG A 81 18.79 -2.66 8.83
CA ARG A 81 17.71 -2.32 9.79
C ARG A 81 16.45 -1.58 9.33
N TRP A 82 16.30 -1.11 8.09
CA TRP A 82 15.09 -0.35 7.70
C TRP A 82 14.46 -0.79 6.38
N GLU A 83 13.13 -0.94 6.41
CA GLU A 83 12.26 -1.26 5.28
C GLU A 83 12.00 0.00 4.44
N ILE A 84 12.29 -0.06 3.13
CA ILE A 84 12.13 1.07 2.19
C ILE A 84 10.71 1.09 1.60
N ALA A 85 10.10 -0.07 1.43
CA ALA A 85 8.75 -0.24 0.93
C ALA A 85 8.19 -1.59 1.37
N ASP A 86 6.99 -1.66 1.93
CA ASP A 86 6.40 -2.95 2.31
C ASP A 86 5.89 -3.74 1.10
N VAL A 87 5.51 -3.04 0.01
CA VAL A 87 4.98 -3.66 -1.21
C VAL A 87 5.68 -3.14 -2.47
N GLY A 88 6.20 -4.07 -3.27
CA GLY A 88 6.71 -3.79 -4.62
C GLY A 88 5.69 -4.18 -5.69
N VAL A 89 5.46 -3.31 -6.69
CA VAL A 89 4.62 -3.62 -7.86
C VAL A 89 5.46 -3.56 -9.12
N ILE A 90 5.40 -4.63 -9.93
CA ILE A 90 6.06 -4.74 -11.22
C ILE A 90 4.99 -4.87 -12.29
N VAL A 91 4.98 -3.97 -13.27
CA VAL A 91 4.12 -4.03 -14.45
C VAL A 91 4.99 -4.24 -15.67
N ASN A 92 4.82 -5.38 -16.34
CA ASN A 92 5.50 -5.67 -17.59
C ASN A 92 4.52 -5.54 -18.74
N PHE A 93 4.96 -4.88 -19.80
CA PHE A 93 4.23 -4.78 -21.05
C PHE A 93 4.92 -5.66 -22.07
N ARG A 94 4.18 -6.57 -22.70
CA ARG A 94 4.70 -7.49 -23.71
C ARG A 94 3.85 -7.44 -24.98
N ARG A 95 4.48 -7.77 -26.10
CA ARG A 95 3.81 -8.02 -27.38
C ARG A 95 4.55 -9.14 -28.11
N ALA A 96 3.83 -10.13 -28.61
CA ALA A 96 4.41 -11.30 -29.27
C ALA A 96 5.56 -11.96 -28.46
N GLY A 97 5.40 -12.03 -27.13
CA GLY A 97 6.42 -12.56 -26.21
C GLY A 97 7.59 -11.62 -25.87
N GLN A 98 7.78 -10.53 -26.63
CA GLN A 98 8.85 -9.56 -26.38
C GLN A 98 8.46 -8.57 -25.28
N LEU A 99 9.39 -8.30 -24.36
CA LEU A 99 9.22 -7.27 -23.33
C LEU A 99 9.39 -5.89 -23.96
N LEU A 100 8.34 -5.08 -23.92
CA LEU A 100 8.34 -3.70 -24.40
C LEU A 100 8.81 -2.73 -23.32
N ARG A 101 8.36 -2.95 -22.08
CA ARG A 101 8.64 -2.06 -20.95
C ARG A 101 8.40 -2.77 -19.63
N THR A 102 9.25 -2.49 -18.64
CA THR A 102 8.98 -2.78 -17.24
C THR A 102 8.82 -1.50 -16.45
N LYS A 103 7.83 -1.50 -15.57
CA LYS A 103 7.55 -0.42 -14.66
C LYS A 103 7.50 -0.93 -13.24
N VAL A 104 8.11 -0.19 -12.32
CA VAL A 104 8.21 -0.54 -10.91
C VAL A 104 7.58 0.55 -10.05
N VAL A 105 6.85 0.14 -9.02
CA VAL A 105 6.33 1.03 -7.98
C VAL A 105 6.71 0.46 -6.63
N LEU A 106 7.18 1.33 -5.73
CA LEU A 106 7.49 1.00 -4.36
C LEU A 106 6.46 1.68 -3.45
N LEU A 107 5.80 0.90 -2.61
CA LEU A 107 4.74 1.32 -1.71
C LEU A 107 5.15 1.02 -0.26
N GLN A 108 5.32 2.06 0.55
CA GLN A 108 5.42 1.95 2.00
C GLN A 108 4.02 2.10 2.59
N SER A 109 3.48 1.03 3.16
CA SER A 109 2.20 1.01 3.83
C SER A 109 2.27 1.78 5.15
N LYS A 110 1.19 2.51 5.48
CA LYS A 110 0.94 3.12 6.78
C LYS A 110 -0.55 3.11 7.10
N ARG A 111 -0.94 2.85 8.35
CA ARG A 111 -2.37 2.95 8.76
C ARG A 111 -2.72 4.22 9.52
N LEU A 112 -3.95 4.68 9.36
CA LEU A 112 -4.56 5.68 10.22
C LEU A 112 -4.96 5.04 11.57
N TYR A 113 -4.66 5.71 12.68
CA TYR A 113 -5.03 5.24 14.01
C TYR A 113 -6.34 5.90 14.47
N PRO A 114 -7.31 5.13 15.00
CA PRO A 114 -8.50 5.72 15.61
C PRO A 114 -8.11 6.54 16.84
N ARG A 115 -8.94 7.51 17.22
CA ARG A 115 -8.63 8.45 18.32
C ARG A 115 -8.32 7.74 19.63
N GLU A 116 -9.09 6.71 19.94
CA GLU A 116 -9.05 5.96 21.20
C GLU A 116 -7.98 4.87 21.21
N ALA A 117 -7.30 4.60 20.09
CA ALA A 117 -6.13 3.74 20.13
C ALA A 117 -5.00 4.46 20.85
N GLU A 118 -4.37 3.78 21.81
CA GLU A 118 -3.05 4.19 22.28
C GLU A 118 -2.02 3.81 21.21
N PHE A 119 -1.03 4.68 21.03
CA PHE A 119 0.13 4.30 20.22
C PHE A 119 1.02 3.51 21.13
N THR A 120 0.81 2.20 21.16
CA THR A 120 1.85 1.29 21.58
C THR A 120 2.71 1.07 20.35
N GLU A 121 3.67 1.96 20.11
CA GLU A 121 4.86 1.55 19.38
C GLU A 121 5.35 0.27 20.07
N ASP A 122 5.71 -0.75 19.31
CA ASP A 122 6.48 -1.85 19.88
C ASP A 122 7.57 -1.23 20.74
N LEU A 123 7.49 -1.48 22.05
CA LEU A 123 8.05 -0.69 23.14
C LEU A 123 9.59 -0.72 23.15
N GLY A 124 10.30 -0.51 22.04
CA GLY A 124 11.76 -0.64 21.89
C GLY A 124 12.36 -1.99 22.34
N LEU A 125 11.48 -2.88 22.80
CA LEU A 125 11.61 -4.22 23.27
C LEU A 125 10.49 -4.87 22.51
N THR A 126 10.85 -5.56 21.44
CA THR A 126 10.06 -6.68 20.92
C THR A 126 8.97 -7.09 21.91
N ARG A 127 7.70 -6.74 21.64
CA ARG A 127 6.71 -7.81 21.75
C ARG A 127 7.39 -8.93 20.98
N PRO A 128 7.72 -10.08 21.59
CA PRO A 128 8.42 -11.11 20.86
C PRO A 128 7.57 -11.39 19.61
N GLY A 129 8.02 -10.85 18.47
CA GLY A 129 7.37 -11.07 17.19
C GLY A 129 7.46 -12.56 17.00
N GLY A 130 6.35 -13.24 17.19
CA GLY A 130 6.37 -14.66 17.47
C GLY A 130 5.15 -15.12 18.22
N PHE A 131 4.91 -16.42 18.10
CA PHE A 131 3.74 -17.11 18.64
C PHE A 131 3.55 -16.89 20.15
N GLY A 132 4.63 -16.61 20.90
CA GLY A 132 4.57 -16.33 22.34
C GLY A 132 3.80 -15.07 22.73
N SER A 133 3.69 -14.08 21.85
CA SER A 133 2.86 -12.88 22.10
C SER A 133 1.36 -13.21 22.20
N LEU A 134 0.91 -14.28 21.52
CA LEU A 134 -0.47 -14.78 21.59
C LEU A 134 -0.79 -15.45 22.93
N MET A 135 0.22 -15.78 23.73
CA MET A 135 0.05 -16.37 25.06
C MET A 135 -0.23 -15.33 26.15
N VAL A 136 -0.07 -14.03 25.83
CA VAL A 136 -0.44 -12.94 26.74
C VAL A 136 -1.96 -12.91 26.89
N ARG A 137 -2.45 -12.78 28.13
CA ARG A 137 -3.89 -12.74 28.40
C ARG A 137 -4.54 -11.62 27.59
N SER A 138 -5.60 -11.98 26.86
CA SER A 138 -6.47 -11.01 26.21
C SER A 138 -7.09 -10.08 27.26
N LEU A 139 -7.49 -8.89 26.82
CA LEU A 139 -8.24 -7.97 27.64
C LEU A 139 -9.48 -8.67 28.26
N PRO A 140 -9.78 -8.45 29.56
CA PRO A 140 -10.89 -9.12 30.21
C PRO A 140 -12.23 -8.72 29.54
N ALA A 141 -13.12 -9.69 29.38
CA ALA A 141 -14.45 -9.50 28.77
C ALA A 141 -15.32 -8.45 29.52
N THR A 142 -14.93 -8.09 30.74
CA THR A 142 -15.59 -7.08 31.58
C THR A 142 -15.32 -5.64 31.14
N LEU A 143 -14.46 -5.40 30.13
CA LEU A 143 -14.15 -4.05 29.64
C LEU A 143 -15.30 -3.36 28.91
N GLY A 144 -16.41 -4.07 28.65
CA GLY A 144 -17.59 -3.52 28.00
C GLY A 144 -17.35 -3.10 26.55
N GLU A 145 -18.33 -2.42 25.99
CA GLU A 145 -18.24 -1.87 24.64
C GLU A 145 -17.29 -0.67 24.60
N ARG A 146 -16.43 -0.66 23.59
CA ARG A 146 -15.50 0.45 23.30
C ARG A 146 -15.80 0.99 21.92
N LEU A 147 -16.05 2.29 21.88
CA LEU A 147 -16.23 3.05 20.65
C LEU A 147 -14.89 3.59 20.17
N PHE A 148 -14.58 3.31 18.91
CA PHE A 148 -13.42 3.83 18.19
C PHE A 148 -13.89 4.75 17.08
N ARG A 149 -13.26 5.92 16.97
CA ARG A 149 -13.63 6.94 16.01
C ARG A 149 -12.49 7.25 15.07
N PHE A 150 -12.85 7.40 13.82
CA PHE A 150 -12.01 7.98 12.79
C PHE A 150 -12.58 9.33 12.37
N ASP A 151 -11.80 10.38 12.55
CA ASP A 151 -12.10 11.73 12.13
C ASP A 151 -10.84 12.46 11.66
N ASP A 152 -11.00 13.72 11.27
CA ASP A 152 -9.92 14.57 10.76
C ASP A 152 -8.73 14.73 11.70
N SER A 153 -8.90 14.46 13.00
CA SER A 153 -7.83 14.56 14.01
C SER A 153 -7.03 13.27 14.19
N CYS A 154 -7.48 12.15 13.61
CA CYS A 154 -6.75 10.89 13.61
C CYS A 154 -5.37 11.04 12.96
N ARG A 155 -4.39 10.24 13.41
CA ARG A 155 -2.97 10.40 13.03
C ARG A 155 -2.35 9.11 12.52
N TYR A 156 -1.37 9.23 11.63
CA TYR A 156 -0.53 8.14 11.14
C TYR A 156 0.64 7.93 12.09
N ARG A 157 0.39 7.29 13.22
CA ARG A 157 1.35 7.29 14.35
C ARG A 157 2.62 6.48 14.07
N ALA A 158 2.53 5.48 13.18
CA ALA A 158 3.68 4.73 12.66
C ALA A 158 4.46 5.46 11.55
N LEU A 159 4.04 6.67 11.17
CA LEU A 159 4.77 7.56 10.28
C LEU A 159 5.30 8.72 11.12
N GLN A 160 6.60 8.68 11.41
CA GLN A 160 7.26 9.69 12.24
C GLN A 160 8.21 10.54 11.39
N VAL A 161 7.91 11.83 11.27
CA VAL A 161 8.72 12.76 10.48
C VAL A 161 10.15 12.79 11.01
N GLY A 162 11.14 12.54 10.14
CA GLY A 162 12.55 12.63 10.50
C GLY A 162 13.07 11.49 11.37
N ASP A 163 12.31 10.41 11.55
CA ASP A 163 12.81 9.16 12.11
C ASP A 163 13.82 8.48 11.17
N ASP A 164 14.20 7.25 11.48
CA ASP A 164 15.19 6.51 10.69
C ASP A 164 14.59 6.00 9.36
N GLN A 165 13.36 5.48 9.36
CA GLN A 165 12.69 5.01 8.14
C GLN A 165 12.45 6.16 7.16
N TRP A 166 11.96 7.30 7.64
CA TRP A 166 11.77 8.53 6.88
C TRP A 166 13.03 8.99 6.18
N ARG A 167 14.16 8.97 6.90
CA ARG A 167 15.48 9.32 6.35
C ARG A 167 15.98 8.27 5.37
N ALA A 168 15.78 6.99 5.65
CA ALA A 168 16.16 5.90 4.76
C ALA A 168 15.44 6.00 3.41
N ILE A 169 14.13 6.25 3.40
CA ILE A 169 13.34 6.48 2.18
C ILE A 169 13.87 7.70 1.42
N ALA A 170 14.10 8.84 2.10
CA ALA A 170 14.60 10.05 1.45
C ALA A 170 15.98 9.85 0.82
N ASN A 171 16.88 9.17 1.53
CA ASN A 171 18.22 8.84 1.03
C ASN A 171 18.13 7.89 -0.17
N TYR A 172 17.28 6.88 -0.11
CA TYR A 172 17.06 5.93 -1.21
C TYR A 172 16.57 6.65 -2.49
N GLU A 173 15.55 7.50 -2.37
CA GLU A 173 15.04 8.27 -3.51
C GLU A 173 16.10 9.20 -4.08
N SER A 174 16.93 9.82 -3.24
CA SER A 174 18.01 10.72 -3.67
C SER A 174 19.18 9.98 -4.32
N GLU A 175 19.56 8.80 -3.79
CA GLU A 175 20.71 8.02 -4.25
C GLU A 175 20.40 7.33 -5.58
N PHE A 176 19.21 6.75 -5.72
CA PHE A 176 18.86 5.91 -6.87
C PHE A 176 17.90 6.59 -7.86
N GLY A 177 17.24 7.69 -7.48
CA GLY A 177 16.24 8.34 -8.33
C GLY A 177 14.96 7.52 -8.48
N LEU A 178 14.69 6.58 -7.57
CA LEU A 178 13.52 5.70 -7.59
C LEU A 178 12.47 6.21 -6.61
N PRO A 179 11.28 6.65 -7.07
CA PRO A 179 10.26 7.22 -6.19
C PRO A 179 9.58 6.14 -5.34
N VAL A 180 9.42 6.46 -4.05
CA VAL A 180 8.64 5.69 -3.07
C VAL A 180 7.31 6.41 -2.83
N HIS A 181 6.25 5.65 -2.65
CA HIS A 181 4.93 6.19 -2.34
C HIS A 181 4.46 5.63 -1.00
N TYR A 182 3.79 6.44 -0.21
CA TYR A 182 3.05 5.96 0.94
C TYR A 182 1.69 5.40 0.50
N MET A 183 1.38 4.18 0.91
CA MET A 183 0.07 3.55 0.79
C MET A 183 -0.64 3.62 2.14
N LEU A 184 -1.62 4.51 2.24
CA LEU A 184 -2.29 4.87 3.47
C LEU A 184 -3.61 4.11 3.62
N TYR A 185 -3.73 3.31 4.68
CA TYR A 185 -4.95 2.57 5.01
C TYR A 185 -5.92 3.41 5.85
N HIS A 186 -7.19 3.41 5.42
CA HIS A 186 -8.30 4.11 6.08
C HIS A 186 -9.54 3.22 6.17
N PRO A 187 -10.49 3.56 7.06
CA PRO A 187 -11.85 3.03 6.99
C PRO A 187 -12.54 3.35 5.65
N SER A 188 -13.71 2.76 5.42
CA SER A 188 -14.48 3.00 4.19
C SER A 188 -14.99 4.44 4.08
N SER A 189 -15.22 5.13 5.19
CA SER A 189 -15.70 6.52 5.24
C SER A 189 -15.02 7.34 6.36
N MET A 190 -15.01 8.66 6.18
CA MET A 190 -14.56 9.63 7.18
C MET A 190 -15.59 10.78 7.27
N PRO A 191 -16.12 11.12 8.45
CA PRO A 191 -15.91 10.42 9.73
C PRO A 191 -16.50 9.00 9.73
N GLY A 192 -16.00 8.15 10.63
CA GLY A 192 -16.44 6.76 10.79
C GLY A 192 -16.30 6.29 12.24
N GLU A 193 -17.14 5.33 12.64
CA GLU A 193 -17.16 4.79 14.00
C GLU A 193 -17.29 3.27 14.01
N SER A 194 -16.64 2.63 14.97
CA SER A 194 -16.67 1.17 15.15
C SER A 194 -16.75 0.82 16.63
N VAL A 195 -17.58 -0.17 16.98
CA VAL A 195 -17.71 -0.68 18.34
C VAL A 195 -17.05 -2.05 18.47
N ILE A 196 -16.23 -2.23 19.51
CA ILE A 196 -15.65 -3.52 19.89
C ILE A 196 -16.20 -3.91 21.28
N PRO A 197 -16.63 -5.18 21.50
CA PRO A 197 -16.57 -6.31 20.59
C PRO A 197 -17.55 -6.21 19.41
N VAL A 198 -17.20 -6.83 18.28
CA VAL A 198 -18.04 -6.86 17.08
C VAL A 198 -19.18 -7.86 17.29
N THR A 199 -20.42 -7.44 17.00
CA THR A 199 -21.61 -8.30 17.06
C THR A 199 -21.76 -9.10 15.76
N LEU A 200 -22.12 -10.38 15.87
CA LEU A 200 -22.43 -11.23 14.71
C LEU A 200 -23.89 -11.04 14.25
N PRO A 201 -24.18 -11.14 12.93
CA PRO A 201 -23.26 -11.40 11.84
C PRO A 201 -22.45 -10.17 11.47
N VAL A 202 -21.19 -10.39 11.07
CA VAL A 202 -20.33 -9.33 10.57
C VAL A 202 -20.77 -8.98 9.15
N ALA A 203 -21.28 -7.76 8.94
CA ALA A 203 -21.60 -7.27 7.61
C ALA A 203 -20.32 -7.16 6.76
N ASN A 204 -20.36 -7.71 5.55
CA ASN A 204 -19.32 -7.45 4.55
C ASN A 204 -19.62 -6.12 3.87
N LEU A 205 -18.57 -5.33 3.65
CA LEU A 205 -18.68 -4.09 2.90
C LEU A 205 -18.96 -4.44 1.42
N THR A 206 -20.15 -4.09 0.94
CA THR A 206 -20.61 -4.41 -0.43
C THR A 206 -20.87 -3.16 -1.28
N GLY A 207 -20.75 -1.97 -0.69
CA GLY A 207 -20.95 -0.69 -1.36
C GLY A 207 -19.64 0.07 -1.65
N ASP A 208 -19.81 1.29 -2.13
CA ASP A 208 -18.71 2.19 -2.47
C ASP A 208 -17.87 2.56 -1.25
N VAL A 209 -16.55 2.59 -1.45
CA VAL A 209 -15.58 3.06 -0.46
C VAL A 209 -15.25 4.51 -0.74
N ALA A 210 -15.75 5.41 0.11
CA ALA A 210 -15.54 6.84 -0.02
C ALA A 210 -14.08 7.23 0.27
N VAL A 211 -13.40 6.54 1.21
CA VAL A 211 -12.02 6.83 1.63
C VAL A 211 -11.08 5.68 1.28
N GLY A 212 -11.04 4.59 2.05
CA GLY A 212 -10.22 3.42 1.73
C GLY A 212 -8.73 3.68 1.55
N VAL A 213 -8.06 2.85 0.77
CA VAL A 213 -6.62 2.92 0.53
C VAL A 213 -6.28 4.09 -0.38
N ARG A 214 -5.39 4.98 0.10
CA ARG A 214 -4.91 6.14 -0.65
C ARG A 214 -3.40 6.07 -0.87
N VAL A 215 -2.92 6.59 -1.98
CA VAL A 215 -1.50 6.59 -2.35
C VAL A 215 -1.00 8.01 -2.53
N LEU A 216 0.14 8.31 -1.92
CA LEU A 216 0.77 9.63 -1.93
C LEU A 216 2.28 9.49 -2.17
N PRO A 217 2.91 10.25 -3.08
CA PRO A 217 4.37 10.26 -3.21
C PRO A 217 5.06 10.67 -1.90
N ALA A 218 6.16 10.02 -1.54
CA ALA A 218 6.94 10.34 -0.34
C ALA A 218 7.47 11.79 -0.38
N SER A 219 7.83 12.29 -1.56
CA SER A 219 8.20 13.69 -1.77
C SER A 219 7.10 14.67 -1.36
N ARG A 220 5.84 14.37 -1.73
CA ARG A 220 4.68 15.18 -1.34
C ARG A 220 4.42 15.09 0.16
N MET A 221 4.52 13.90 0.75
CA MET A 221 4.45 13.73 2.22
C MET A 221 5.46 14.65 2.92
N ARG A 222 6.72 14.65 2.48
CA ARG A 222 7.78 15.50 3.03
C ARG A 222 7.47 16.99 2.89
N SER A 223 6.92 17.42 1.75
CA SER A 223 6.50 18.81 1.56
C SER A 223 5.36 19.21 2.50
N MET A 224 4.39 18.32 2.72
CA MET A 224 3.22 18.60 3.58
C MET A 224 3.59 18.65 5.07
N THR A 225 4.61 17.93 5.49
CA THR A 225 5.12 17.96 6.87
C THR A 225 6.38 18.81 7.03
N ALA A 226 6.68 19.68 6.05
CA ALA A 226 7.85 20.55 6.12
C ALA A 226 7.73 21.49 7.32
N GLY A 227 8.79 21.59 8.13
CA GLY A 227 8.82 22.42 9.34
C GLY A 227 8.24 21.74 10.60
N GLN A 228 7.67 20.54 10.48
CA GLN A 228 7.28 19.76 11.64
C GLN A 228 8.51 19.21 12.37
N ALA A 229 8.38 19.02 13.69
CA ALA A 229 9.46 18.50 14.52
C ALA A 229 9.77 17.03 14.19
N ARG A 230 10.98 16.59 14.59
CA ARG A 230 11.32 15.16 14.55
C ARG A 230 10.33 14.35 15.39
N ASN A 231 9.99 13.16 14.91
CA ASN A 231 9.00 12.23 15.46
C ASN A 231 7.55 12.76 15.44
N TYR A 232 7.28 13.82 14.66
CA TYR A 232 5.92 14.29 14.46
C TYR A 232 5.11 13.26 13.64
N ALA A 233 3.90 12.94 14.11
CA ALA A 233 2.97 12.08 13.39
C ALA A 233 1.84 12.93 12.77
N PRO A 234 1.74 13.05 11.43
CA PRO A 234 0.75 13.90 10.79
C PRO A 234 -0.69 13.39 11.00
N SER A 235 -1.64 14.32 11.01
CA SER A 235 -3.07 13.99 11.04
C SER A 235 -3.64 13.72 9.64
N TYR A 236 -4.82 13.10 9.59
CA TYR A 236 -5.59 12.94 8.36
C TYR A 236 -5.86 14.30 7.70
N SER A 237 -6.38 15.28 8.46
CA SER A 237 -6.66 16.62 7.95
C SER A 237 -5.43 17.33 7.38
N GLU A 238 -4.26 17.22 8.02
CA GLU A 238 -3.02 17.80 7.50
C GLU A 238 -2.66 17.20 6.15
N LEU A 239 -2.80 15.88 5.99
CA LEU A 239 -2.47 15.19 4.73
C LEU A 239 -3.53 15.33 3.64
N THR A 240 -4.75 15.76 3.97
CA THR A 240 -5.74 16.15 2.95
C THR A 240 -5.47 17.53 2.37
N GLY A 241 -4.83 18.43 3.13
CA GLY A 241 -4.57 19.81 2.71
C GLY A 241 -5.85 20.59 2.36
N GLY A 242 -6.98 20.28 3.01
CA GLY A 242 -8.30 20.87 2.71
C GLY A 242 -9.09 20.16 1.60
N GLY A 243 -8.56 19.07 1.04
CA GLY A 243 -9.29 18.15 0.16
C GLY A 243 -10.10 17.10 0.93
N VAL A 244 -10.71 16.16 0.19
CA VAL A 244 -11.55 15.09 0.78
C VAL A 244 -10.71 13.92 1.31
N CYS A 245 -9.60 13.58 0.63
CA CYS A 245 -8.74 12.46 0.98
C CYS A 245 -7.25 12.75 0.73
N PRO A 246 -6.34 12.12 1.50
CA PRO A 246 -4.90 12.29 1.32
C PRO A 246 -4.40 11.46 0.12
N GLY A 247 -4.31 12.07 -1.07
CA GLY A 247 -3.77 11.41 -2.26
C GLY A 247 -4.82 10.73 -3.14
N VAL A 248 -4.38 9.80 -3.98
CA VAL A 248 -5.21 9.13 -5.01
C VAL A 248 -5.69 7.78 -4.49
N GLY A 249 -6.93 7.37 -4.80
CA GLY A 249 -7.40 6.02 -4.43
C GLY A 249 -6.59 4.92 -5.11
N LEU A 250 -6.30 3.81 -4.43
CA LEU A 250 -5.45 2.74 -4.95
C LEU A 250 -5.83 2.27 -6.38
N PRO A 251 -7.13 2.04 -6.72
CA PRO A 251 -7.49 1.63 -8.09
C PRO A 251 -7.16 2.70 -9.14
N ALA A 252 -7.43 3.97 -8.83
CA ALA A 252 -7.11 5.10 -9.69
C ALA A 252 -5.60 5.35 -9.78
N PHE A 253 -4.85 5.14 -8.68
CA PHE A 253 -3.41 5.23 -8.69
C PHE A 253 -2.81 4.19 -9.64
N MET A 254 -3.26 2.93 -9.57
CA MET A 254 -2.75 1.89 -10.48
C MET A 254 -3.08 2.19 -11.94
N VAL A 255 -4.32 2.55 -12.26
CA VAL A 255 -4.74 2.73 -13.65
C VAL A 255 -4.30 4.08 -14.21
N ASP A 256 -4.57 5.15 -13.50
CA ASP A 256 -4.43 6.50 -14.03
C ASP A 256 -2.99 7.01 -13.81
N GLU A 257 -2.36 6.73 -12.66
CA GLU A 257 -0.99 7.19 -12.38
C GLU A 257 0.08 6.21 -12.88
N VAL A 258 -0.05 4.91 -12.58
CA VAL A 258 0.96 3.92 -12.97
C VAL A 258 0.83 3.55 -14.45
N LEU A 259 -0.32 3.10 -14.94
CA LEU A 259 -0.44 2.77 -16.38
C LEU A 259 -0.43 4.03 -17.26
N GLY A 260 -0.92 5.16 -16.75
CA GLY A 260 -0.87 6.47 -17.43
C GLY A 260 0.49 7.18 -17.40
N CYS A 261 1.57 6.53 -16.96
CA CYS A 261 2.94 7.08 -16.96
C CYS A 261 3.19 8.34 -16.11
N ARG A 262 2.40 8.59 -15.07
CA ARG A 262 2.58 9.73 -14.16
C ARG A 262 3.29 9.38 -12.84
N ALA A 263 3.21 8.12 -12.40
CA ALA A 263 3.89 7.61 -11.21
C ALA A 263 4.65 6.31 -11.51
N GLY A 264 5.67 5.97 -10.73
CA GLY A 264 6.49 4.76 -10.89
C GLY A 264 7.73 4.94 -11.76
N TYR A 265 8.69 4.02 -11.61
CA TYR A 265 9.98 4.01 -12.28
C TYR A 265 9.97 3.08 -13.49
N ILE A 266 10.41 3.58 -14.65
CA ILE A 266 10.57 2.75 -15.86
C ILE A 266 12.01 2.24 -15.89
N THR A 267 12.17 0.93 -16.08
CA THR A 267 13.49 0.29 -16.15
C THR A 267 13.59 -0.54 -17.43
N GLU A 268 14.72 -0.42 -18.11
CA GLU A 268 15.13 -1.29 -19.22
C GLU A 268 16.07 -2.40 -18.73
N GLU A 269 16.85 -2.11 -17.70
CA GLU A 269 17.85 -3.01 -17.10
C GLU A 269 17.23 -4.01 -16.10
N GLY A 270 15.94 -3.83 -15.75
CA GLY A 270 15.21 -4.70 -14.84
C GLY A 270 15.93 -4.85 -13.50
N THR A 271 16.20 -6.10 -13.11
CA THR A 271 16.91 -6.45 -11.87
C THR A 271 18.42 -6.18 -11.91
N GLN A 272 18.96 -5.61 -13.00
CA GLN A 272 20.36 -5.16 -13.04
C GLN A 272 20.52 -3.71 -12.57
N SER A 273 19.42 -2.97 -12.43
CA SER A 273 19.43 -1.64 -11.83
C SER A 273 19.87 -1.72 -10.37
N PRO A 274 20.94 -1.00 -9.93
CA PRO A 274 21.43 -1.06 -8.55
C PRO A 274 20.38 -0.73 -7.50
N GLY A 275 19.51 0.25 -7.78
CA GLY A 275 18.43 0.65 -6.89
C GLY A 275 17.36 -0.42 -6.72
N LEU A 276 17.00 -1.12 -7.82
CA LEU A 276 16.05 -2.23 -7.77
C LEU A 276 16.66 -3.48 -7.16
N MET A 277 17.94 -3.76 -7.42
CA MET A 277 18.67 -4.85 -6.77
C MET A 277 18.66 -4.73 -5.25
N ARG A 278 18.85 -3.51 -4.73
CA ARG A 278 18.86 -3.23 -3.29
C ARG A 278 17.56 -3.64 -2.63
N VAL A 279 16.44 -3.48 -3.32
CA VAL A 279 15.10 -3.71 -2.76
C VAL A 279 14.57 -5.12 -3.09
N PHE A 280 14.85 -5.66 -4.28
CA PHE A 280 14.31 -6.95 -4.73
C PHE A 280 15.17 -8.19 -4.44
N ASN A 281 16.51 -8.05 -4.39
CA ASN A 281 17.41 -9.21 -4.46
C ASN A 281 18.32 -9.40 -3.24
N GLN A 282 18.39 -8.43 -2.31
CA GLN A 282 19.16 -8.62 -1.10
C GLN A 282 18.39 -9.55 -0.14
N ARG A 283 19.04 -10.63 0.32
CA ARG A 283 18.46 -11.70 1.19
C ARG A 283 17.85 -11.21 2.51
N SER A 284 18.01 -9.93 2.83
CA SER A 284 17.39 -9.18 3.91
C SER A 284 16.19 -8.35 3.45
N ALA A 285 15.42 -8.88 2.48
CA ALA A 285 14.54 -8.12 1.58
C ALA A 285 13.69 -7.07 2.30
N PRO A 286 13.88 -5.76 2.00
CA PRO A 286 13.14 -4.66 2.58
C PRO A 286 11.76 -4.46 1.89
N ILE A 287 11.14 -5.57 1.45
CA ILE A 287 9.79 -5.66 0.89
C ILE A 287 9.15 -6.94 1.45
N ALA A 288 8.05 -6.80 2.17
CA ALA A 288 7.26 -7.92 2.68
C ALA A 288 6.42 -8.63 1.60
N ALA A 289 5.97 -7.92 0.57
CA ALA A 289 5.11 -8.47 -0.50
C ALA A 289 5.38 -7.90 -1.91
N ALA A 290 5.13 -8.72 -2.93
CA ALA A 290 5.33 -8.34 -4.32
C ALA A 290 4.09 -8.64 -5.17
N ILE A 291 3.78 -7.71 -6.09
CA ILE A 291 2.71 -7.83 -7.08
C ILE A 291 3.35 -7.74 -8.47
N ARG A 292 3.08 -8.72 -9.33
CA ARG A 292 3.43 -8.71 -10.75
C ARG A 292 2.16 -8.57 -11.57
N ILE A 293 2.19 -7.71 -12.58
CA ILE A 293 1.14 -7.55 -13.59
C ILE A 293 1.81 -7.67 -14.95
N ASP A 294 1.57 -8.77 -15.66
CA ASP A 294 2.01 -8.93 -17.05
C ASP A 294 0.85 -8.60 -17.99
N ILE A 295 1.01 -7.55 -18.79
CA ILE A 295 0.05 -7.12 -19.82
C ILE A 295 0.61 -7.53 -21.18
N ASN A 296 0.05 -8.59 -21.76
CA ASN A 296 0.43 -9.10 -23.07
C ASN A 296 -0.56 -8.58 -24.12
N LEU A 297 -0.09 -7.61 -24.89
CA LEU A 297 -0.84 -6.98 -25.98
C LEU A 297 -0.98 -7.94 -27.16
N PRO A 298 -2.09 -7.86 -27.92
CA PRO A 298 -2.22 -8.60 -29.17
C PRO A 298 -1.13 -8.18 -30.18
N GLU A 299 -0.88 -9.06 -31.14
CA GLU A 299 -0.03 -8.75 -32.29
C GLU A 299 -0.65 -7.61 -33.11
N GLU A 300 0.18 -6.75 -33.70
CA GLU A 300 -0.29 -5.76 -34.67
C GLU A 300 -0.77 -6.52 -35.91
N GLY A 301 -2.04 -6.35 -36.25
CA GLY A 301 -2.65 -6.93 -37.45
C GLY A 301 -2.27 -6.18 -38.73
#